data_AF-A0A2N1N622-F1
#
_entry.id   AF-A0A2N1N622-F1
#
_cell.length_a   1.000
_cell.length_b   1.000
_cell.length_c   1.000
_cell.angle_alpha   90.00
_cell.angle_beta   90.00
_cell.angle_gamma   90.00
#
_symmetry.space_group_name_H-M   'P 1'
#
loop_
_entity.id
_entity.type
_entity.pdbx_description
1 polymer ?
#
loop_
_entity_poly.entity_id
_entity_poly.type
_entity_poly.pdbx_seq_one_letter_code
_entity_poly.pdbx_strand_id
1 'polypeptide(L)'
;MGALFGLLVQIIIYFYKRKTAEEGQFPDVNEETKMLIKEWGKVITNKYKDIEKDYNLNEEMFCNEPLLVIDYDQFGLERRKITDSHVAKTIITTPGYTDNDLISVNLRLQSNSVFIFNNSKLLDDAVSRLFQNYHNLIVRFHYPSIGRVYDIRFRMNGTFVTCERFNIFD
;
A
#
# COMPACT_ATOMS: atom_id res chain seq x y z
N MET A 1 24.36 -18.45 -15.94
CA MET A 1 23.10 -17.70 -16.15
C MET A 1 21.96 -18.11 -15.21
N GLY A 2 21.95 -19.30 -14.59
CA GLY A 2 20.83 -19.74 -13.73
C GLY A 2 20.85 -19.30 -12.25
N ALA A 3 22.00 -18.92 -11.69
CA ALA A 3 22.12 -18.62 -10.25
C ALA A 3 21.65 -17.21 -9.85
N LEU A 4 21.79 -16.20 -10.74
CA LEU A 4 21.37 -14.82 -10.46
C LEU A 4 19.84 -14.66 -10.40
N PHE A 5 19.11 -15.42 -11.22
CA PHE A 5 17.65 -15.43 -11.21
C PHE A 5 17.07 -16.11 -9.96
N GLY A 6 17.71 -17.18 -9.47
CA GLY A 6 17.32 -17.81 -8.20
C GLY A 6 17.49 -16.90 -6.98
N LEU A 7 18.51 -16.02 -7.02
CA LEU A 7 18.80 -15.06 -5.95
C LEU A 7 17.81 -13.88 -5.95
N LEU A 8 17.37 -13.41 -7.11
CA LEU A 8 16.29 -12.42 -7.25
C LEU A 8 14.94 -12.97 -6.73
N VAL A 9 14.65 -14.25 -6.98
CA VAL A 9 13.43 -14.90 -6.47
C VAL A 9 13.49 -15.09 -4.95
N GLN A 10 14.67 -15.35 -4.37
CA GLN A 10 14.84 -15.34 -2.90
C GLN A 10 14.77 -13.93 -2.29
N ILE A 11 15.19 -12.88 -2.99
CA ILE A 11 15.03 -11.47 -2.55
C ILE A 11 13.54 -11.07 -2.56
N ILE A 12 12.75 -11.54 -3.53
CA ILE A 12 11.28 -11.36 -3.56
C ILE A 12 10.61 -12.04 -2.36
N ILE A 13 11.15 -13.17 -1.87
CA ILE A 13 10.69 -13.86 -0.65
C ILE A 13 11.18 -13.14 0.64
N TYR A 14 12.21 -12.29 0.55
CA TYR A 14 12.90 -11.65 1.69
C TYR A 14 12.29 -10.31 2.18
N PHE A 15 11.21 -9.78 1.57
CA PHE A 15 10.44 -8.64 2.12
C PHE A 15 9.62 -8.99 3.39
N TYR A 16 10.04 -10.02 4.12
CA TYR A 16 9.47 -10.46 5.37
C TYR A 16 10.28 -9.97 6.57
N LYS A 17 9.83 -8.85 7.12
CA LYS A 17 9.52 -8.78 8.55
C LYS A 17 8.44 -7.74 8.72
N ARG A 18 7.17 -8.14 8.55
CA ARG A 18 6.03 -7.35 9.06
C ARG A 18 6.32 -7.08 10.53
N LYS A 19 6.72 -5.86 10.86
CA LYS A 19 6.65 -5.40 12.25
C LYS A 19 5.16 -5.32 12.56
N THR A 20 4.81 -5.96 13.67
CA THR A 20 3.49 -6.17 14.28
C THR A 20 2.32 -5.44 13.62
N ALA A 21 1.33 -6.24 13.23
CA ALA A 21 -0.05 -5.82 13.09
C ALA A 21 -0.50 -5.09 14.37
N GLU A 22 -0.43 -3.78 14.40
CA GLU A 22 -0.95 -2.98 15.51
C GLU A 22 -2.41 -2.66 15.20
N GLU A 23 -3.30 -3.17 16.04
CA GLU A 23 -4.74 -3.01 15.89
C GLU A 23 -5.16 -1.58 16.24
N GLY A 24 -5.83 -0.91 15.31
CA GLY A 24 -6.34 0.44 15.48
C GLY A 24 -5.28 1.54 15.54
N GLN A 25 -4.00 1.21 15.41
CA GLN A 25 -2.92 2.19 15.41
C GLN A 25 -2.62 2.67 13.98
N PHE A 26 -2.73 3.98 13.79
CA PHE A 26 -2.32 4.61 12.54
C PHE A 26 -0.80 4.49 12.35
N PRO A 27 -0.32 4.35 11.10
CA PRO A 27 1.10 4.53 10.84
C PRO A 27 1.53 5.94 11.24
N ASP A 28 2.83 6.11 11.48
CA ASP A 28 3.42 7.42 11.79
C ASP A 28 3.49 8.27 10.53
N VAL A 29 2.34 8.84 10.17
CA VAL A 29 2.12 9.68 8.98
C VAL A 29 1.46 11.00 9.37
N ASN A 30 1.47 11.96 8.45
CA ASN A 30 0.82 13.26 8.68
C ASN A 30 -0.71 13.13 8.88
N GLU A 31 -1.32 14.16 9.48
CA GLU A 31 -2.75 14.15 9.81
C GLU A 31 -3.66 14.07 8.57
N GLU A 32 -3.25 14.65 7.44
CA GLU A 32 -3.98 14.54 6.17
C GLU A 32 -4.08 13.09 5.71
N THR A 33 -2.98 12.34 5.77
CA THR A 33 -2.93 10.92 5.43
C THR A 33 -3.78 10.10 6.39
N LYS A 34 -3.75 10.40 7.71
CA LYS A 34 -4.64 9.75 8.68
C LYS A 34 -6.12 10.01 8.39
N MET A 35 -6.49 11.23 7.97
CA MET A 35 -7.85 11.54 7.56
C MET A 35 -8.28 10.75 6.33
N LEU A 36 -7.41 10.63 5.31
CA LEU A 36 -7.68 9.82 4.13
C LEU A 36 -7.86 8.34 4.47
N ILE A 37 -7.03 7.77 5.34
CA ILE A 37 -7.18 6.39 5.82
C ILE A 37 -8.55 6.19 6.48
N LYS A 38 -8.98 7.14 7.34
CA LYS A 38 -10.30 7.08 7.99
C LYS A 38 -11.45 7.13 7.00
N GLU A 39 -11.40 8.03 6.03
CA GLU A 39 -12.46 8.18 5.02
C GLU A 39 -12.55 6.95 4.11
N TRP A 40 -11.41 6.41 3.66
CA TRP A 40 -11.39 5.15 2.93
C TRP A 40 -11.93 3.99 3.77
N GLY A 41 -11.57 3.90 5.05
CA GLY A 41 -12.10 2.90 5.97
C GLY A 41 -13.62 2.91 6.07
N LYS A 42 -14.24 4.10 6.11
CA LYS A 42 -15.70 4.23 6.08
C LYS A 42 -16.29 3.72 4.77
N VAL A 43 -15.72 4.11 3.63
CA VAL A 43 -16.18 3.67 2.30
C VAL A 43 -16.10 2.15 2.18
N ILE A 44 -14.95 1.56 2.53
CA ILE A 44 -14.70 0.12 2.46
C ILE A 44 -15.68 -0.61 3.38
N THR A 45 -15.75 -0.26 4.67
CA THR A 45 -16.61 -0.98 5.62
C THR A 45 -18.10 -0.86 5.30
N ASN A 46 -18.55 0.30 4.80
CA ASN A 46 -19.94 0.47 4.37
C ASN A 46 -20.30 -0.45 3.20
N LYS A 47 -19.39 -0.69 2.24
CA LYS A 47 -19.60 -1.67 1.16
C LYS A 47 -19.93 -3.07 1.70
N TYR A 48 -19.35 -3.47 2.84
CA TYR A 48 -19.55 -4.79 3.43
C TYR A 48 -20.72 -4.86 4.41
N LYS A 49 -21.12 -3.75 5.05
CA LYS A 49 -22.32 -3.73 5.91
C LYS A 49 -23.59 -4.07 5.15
N ASP A 50 -23.65 -3.71 3.88
CA ASP A 50 -24.77 -4.06 3.01
C ASP A 50 -24.76 -5.56 2.64
N ILE A 51 -23.57 -6.18 2.58
CA ILE A 51 -23.39 -7.61 2.27
C ILE A 51 -23.59 -8.50 3.51
N GLU A 52 -23.14 -8.05 4.68
CA GLU A 52 -23.21 -8.78 5.95
C GLU A 52 -24.64 -9.20 6.31
N LYS A 53 -25.62 -8.32 6.09
CA LYS A 53 -27.04 -8.58 6.33
C LYS A 53 -27.58 -9.77 5.56
N ASP A 54 -27.01 -10.06 4.39
CA ASP A 54 -27.47 -11.10 3.49
C ASP A 54 -26.78 -12.45 3.73
N TYR A 55 -25.63 -12.49 4.41
CA TYR A 55 -24.77 -13.68 4.48
C TYR A 55 -24.30 -14.08 5.89
N ASN A 56 -24.73 -13.39 6.96
CA ASN A 56 -24.37 -13.70 8.35
C ASN A 56 -22.84 -13.81 8.56
N LEU A 57 -22.12 -12.81 8.02
CA LEU A 57 -20.66 -12.74 8.05
C LEU A 57 -20.15 -12.44 9.47
N ASN A 58 -18.92 -12.88 9.77
CA ASN A 58 -18.27 -12.57 11.05
C ASN A 58 -17.63 -11.18 10.98
N GLU A 59 -18.02 -10.29 11.89
CA GLU A 59 -17.52 -8.92 12.03
C GLU A 59 -15.97 -8.81 12.16
N GLU A 60 -15.31 -9.88 12.61
CA GLU A 60 -13.83 -9.98 12.70
C GLU A 60 -13.15 -10.26 11.35
N MET A 61 -13.92 -10.55 10.30
CA MET A 61 -13.37 -10.79 8.97
C MET A 61 -12.80 -9.52 8.36
N PHE A 62 -11.69 -9.66 7.63
CA PHE A 62 -11.13 -8.56 6.86
C PHE A 62 -11.97 -8.28 5.61
N CYS A 63 -12.15 -6.99 5.32
CA CYS A 63 -12.58 -6.53 4.01
C CYS A 63 -11.52 -6.88 2.97
N ASN A 64 -11.93 -7.09 1.71
CA ASN A 64 -11.02 -7.52 0.65
C ASN A 64 -10.19 -6.36 0.05
N GLU A 65 -10.49 -5.10 0.39
CA GLU A 65 -9.87 -3.92 -0.17
C GLU A 65 -8.81 -3.32 0.77
N PRO A 66 -7.53 -3.72 0.64
CA PRO A 66 -6.48 -3.13 1.44
C PRO A 66 -6.12 -1.74 0.93
N LEU A 67 -5.51 -0.94 1.82
CA LEU A 67 -4.83 0.30 1.45
C LEU A 67 -3.32 0.11 1.43
N LEU A 68 -2.67 0.70 0.43
CA LEU A 68 -1.25 1.00 0.46
C LEU A 68 -1.08 2.47 0.86
N VAL A 69 -0.26 2.73 1.87
CA VAL A 69 0.06 4.08 2.35
C VAL A 69 1.56 4.31 2.19
N ILE A 70 1.93 5.46 1.62
CA ILE A 70 3.32 5.89 1.50
C ILE A 70 3.52 7.16 2.31
N ASP A 71 4.47 7.10 3.24
CA ASP A 71 5.00 8.26 3.95
C ASP A 71 6.28 8.70 3.26
N TYR A 72 6.22 9.81 2.52
CA TYR A 72 7.34 10.25 1.69
C TYR A 72 8.41 10.97 2.51
N ASP A 73 9.66 10.57 2.30
CA ASP A 73 10.82 11.35 2.72
C ASP A 73 11.18 12.33 1.60
N GLN A 74 10.95 13.61 1.88
CA GLN A 74 11.16 14.68 0.92
C GLN A 74 12.65 14.78 0.50
N PHE A 75 13.59 14.57 1.43
CA PHE A 75 15.02 14.59 1.12
C PHE A 75 15.40 13.46 0.14
N GLY A 76 14.81 12.27 0.30
CA GLY A 76 14.98 11.18 -0.64
C GLY A 76 14.46 11.50 -2.04
N LEU A 77 13.24 12.07 -2.11
CA LEU A 77 12.64 12.49 -3.38
C LEU A 77 13.51 13.52 -4.11
N GLU A 78 13.98 14.56 -3.40
CA GLU A 78 14.84 15.60 -3.95
C GLU A 78 16.16 15.07 -4.48
N ARG A 79 16.82 14.19 -3.72
CA ARG A 79 18.11 13.59 -4.12
C ARG A 79 17.98 12.75 -5.38
N ARG A 80 16.83 12.10 -5.56
CA ARG A 80 16.52 11.29 -6.75
C ARG A 80 15.88 12.10 -7.88
N LYS A 81 15.61 13.39 -7.67
CA LYS A 81 14.94 14.30 -8.62
C LYS A 81 13.59 13.74 -9.11
N ILE A 82 12.83 13.16 -8.19
CA ILE A 82 11.47 12.69 -8.44
C ILE A 82 10.51 13.37 -7.48
N THR A 83 9.22 13.14 -7.69
CA THR A 83 8.14 13.63 -6.82
C THR A 83 7.27 12.45 -6.39
N ASP A 84 6.47 12.66 -5.36
CA ASP A 84 5.39 11.75 -4.96
C ASP A 84 4.50 11.32 -6.15
N SER A 85 4.19 12.24 -7.07
CA SER A 85 3.41 11.93 -8.29
C SER A 85 4.10 10.92 -9.20
N HIS A 86 5.44 10.91 -9.28
CA HIS A 86 6.17 9.89 -10.04
C HIS A 86 5.98 8.50 -9.42
N VAL A 87 6.05 8.42 -8.08
CA VAL A 87 5.88 7.18 -7.32
C VAL A 87 4.43 6.69 -7.44
N ALA A 88 3.46 7.60 -7.28
CA ALA A 88 2.05 7.33 -7.50
C ALA A 88 1.78 6.79 -8.90
N LYS A 89 2.45 7.32 -9.93
CA LYS A 89 2.32 6.83 -11.31
C LYS A 89 2.71 5.36 -11.45
N THR A 90 3.74 4.91 -10.73
CA THR A 90 4.16 3.50 -10.72
C THR A 90 3.06 2.59 -10.15
N ILE A 91 2.32 3.06 -9.15
CA ILE A 91 1.19 2.35 -8.53
C ILE A 91 -0.01 2.32 -9.46
N ILE A 92 -0.48 3.49 -9.94
CA ILE A 92 -1.72 3.57 -10.73
C ILE A 92 -1.60 2.88 -12.10
N THR A 93 -0.36 2.68 -12.59
CA THR A 93 -0.08 1.92 -13.82
C THR A 93 0.12 0.42 -13.58
N THR A 94 -0.09 -0.06 -12.36
CA THR A 94 -0.13 -1.50 -12.07
C THR A 94 -1.31 -2.13 -12.81
N PRO A 95 -1.11 -3.18 -13.63
CA PRO A 95 -2.20 -3.82 -14.36
C PRO A 95 -3.33 -4.26 -13.43
N GLY A 96 -4.56 -3.83 -13.70
CA GLY A 96 -5.74 -4.11 -12.89
C GLY A 96 -6.05 -3.08 -11.79
N TYR A 97 -5.19 -2.07 -11.57
CA TYR A 97 -5.45 -1.01 -10.58
C TYR A 97 -6.70 -0.18 -10.90
N THR A 98 -6.88 0.17 -12.17
CA THR A 98 -8.00 1.00 -12.65
C THR A 98 -9.35 0.28 -12.63
N ASP A 99 -9.35 -1.04 -12.43
CA ASP A 99 -10.56 -1.86 -12.39
C ASP A 99 -11.25 -1.81 -11.01
N ASN A 100 -10.73 -0.99 -10.10
CA ASN A 100 -11.32 -0.75 -8.78
C ASN A 100 -12.50 0.22 -8.89
N ASP A 101 -13.69 -0.32 -8.69
CA ASP A 101 -14.97 0.40 -8.73
C ASP A 101 -15.00 1.55 -7.72
N LEU A 102 -14.46 1.34 -6.52
CA LEU A 102 -14.42 2.36 -5.46
C LEU A 102 -13.61 3.58 -5.85
N ILE A 103 -12.56 3.44 -6.66
CA ILE A 103 -11.74 4.56 -7.14
C ILE A 103 -12.58 5.49 -8.02
N SER A 104 -13.38 4.92 -8.93
CA SER A 104 -14.19 5.69 -9.88
C SER A 104 -15.29 6.51 -9.20
N VAL A 105 -15.85 5.99 -8.10
CA VAL A 105 -16.92 6.64 -7.33
C VAL A 105 -16.38 7.66 -6.33
N ASN A 106 -15.16 7.46 -5.80
CA ASN A 106 -14.61 8.26 -4.72
C ASN A 106 -13.40 9.09 -5.14
N LEU A 107 -13.49 9.77 -6.30
CA LEU A 107 -12.41 10.59 -6.88
C LEU A 107 -11.80 11.61 -5.89
N ARG A 108 -12.62 12.15 -4.98
CA ARG A 108 -12.19 13.12 -3.95
C ARG A 108 -11.19 12.56 -2.93
N LEU A 109 -11.09 11.24 -2.81
CA LEU A 109 -10.21 10.55 -1.86
C LEU A 109 -8.89 10.09 -2.50
N GLN A 110 -8.69 10.37 -3.79
CA GLN A 110 -7.43 10.08 -4.46
C GLN A 110 -6.32 10.99 -3.95
N SER A 111 -5.14 10.42 -3.76
CA SER A 111 -3.94 11.11 -3.32
C SER A 111 -2.70 10.41 -3.86
N ASN A 112 -1.53 11.02 -3.70
CA ASN A 112 -0.26 10.35 -4.00
C ASN A 112 0.26 9.50 -2.83
N SER A 113 -0.44 9.48 -1.68
CA SER A 113 0.03 8.84 -0.44
C SER A 113 -0.85 7.70 0.05
N VAL A 114 -2.12 7.64 -0.36
CA VAL A 114 -3.08 6.59 0.04
C VAL A 114 -3.75 6.02 -1.21
N PHE A 115 -3.59 4.72 -1.41
CA PHE A 115 -4.08 3.98 -2.58
C PHE A 115 -4.92 2.80 -2.13
N ILE A 116 -6.09 2.60 -2.73
CA ILE A 116 -6.98 1.48 -2.47
C ILE A 116 -6.84 0.40 -3.54
N PHE A 117 -6.91 -0.87 -3.15
CA PHE A 117 -6.82 -2.00 -4.05
C PHE A 117 -8.03 -2.91 -3.93
N ASN A 118 -8.34 -3.67 -4.99
CA ASN A 118 -9.43 -4.64 -4.99
C ASN A 118 -9.11 -5.92 -4.18
N ASN A 119 -7.82 -6.22 -3.99
CA ASN A 119 -7.35 -7.40 -3.27
C ASN A 119 -5.87 -7.25 -2.89
N SER A 120 -5.41 -8.11 -1.98
CA SER A 120 -4.02 -8.11 -1.50
C SER A 120 -2.99 -8.46 -2.58
N LYS A 121 -3.34 -9.30 -3.55
CA LYS A 121 -2.42 -9.67 -4.64
C LYS A 121 -2.04 -8.45 -5.48
N LEU A 122 -3.02 -7.64 -5.85
CA LEU A 122 -2.78 -6.42 -6.64
C LEU A 122 -1.96 -5.38 -5.87
N LEU A 123 -2.15 -5.30 -4.55
CA LEU A 123 -1.30 -4.49 -3.67
C LEU A 123 0.15 -5.00 -3.69
N ASP A 124 0.35 -6.31 -3.52
CA ASP A 124 1.69 -6.92 -3.53
C ASP A 124 2.39 -6.75 -4.91
N ASP A 125 1.62 -6.80 -6.01
CA ASP A 125 2.12 -6.49 -7.36
C ASP A 125 2.59 -5.03 -7.47
N ALA A 126 1.84 -4.08 -6.91
CA ALA A 126 2.22 -2.67 -6.88
C ALA A 126 3.48 -2.43 -6.02
N VAL A 127 3.57 -3.06 -4.85
CA VAL A 127 4.76 -3.02 -3.99
C VAL A 127 5.99 -3.59 -4.71
N SER A 128 5.82 -4.69 -5.44
CA SER A 128 6.89 -5.29 -6.25
C SER A 128 7.37 -4.32 -7.35
N ARG A 129 6.45 -3.60 -7.99
CA ARG A 129 6.79 -2.57 -8.97
C ARG A 129 7.52 -1.38 -8.34
N LEU A 130 7.09 -0.92 -7.17
CA LEU A 130 7.80 0.13 -6.43
C LEU A 130 9.25 -0.27 -6.16
N PHE A 131 9.47 -1.48 -5.66
CA PHE A 131 10.81 -2.02 -5.44
C PHE A 131 11.64 -2.04 -6.73
N GLN A 132 11.09 -2.58 -7.82
CA GLN A 132 11.79 -2.65 -9.11
C GLN A 132 12.16 -1.29 -9.71
N ASN A 133 11.40 -0.23 -9.39
CA ASN A 133 11.64 1.10 -9.96
C ASN A 133 12.49 1.99 -9.05
N TYR A 134 12.47 1.76 -7.74
CA TYR A 134 13.04 2.70 -6.77
C TYR A 134 14.03 2.08 -5.79
N HIS A 135 14.18 0.77 -5.68
CA HIS A 135 15.14 0.22 -4.74
C HIS A 135 16.60 0.49 -5.17
N ASN A 136 17.47 0.87 -4.25
CA ASN A 136 18.86 1.26 -4.52
C ASN A 136 19.69 0.14 -5.16
N LEU A 137 19.44 -1.13 -4.80
CA LEU A 137 20.11 -2.26 -5.48
C LEU A 137 19.77 -2.33 -6.98
N ILE A 138 18.56 -1.89 -7.35
CA ILE A 138 18.10 -1.93 -8.74
C ILE A 138 18.56 -0.69 -9.50
N VAL A 139 18.43 0.50 -8.91
CA VAL A 139 18.84 1.76 -9.55
C VAL A 139 20.36 1.98 -9.55
N ARG A 140 21.14 1.12 -8.86
CA ARG A 140 22.62 1.11 -8.81
C ARG A 140 23.26 2.39 -8.25
N PHE A 141 22.52 3.14 -7.46
CA PHE A 141 22.98 4.32 -6.74
C PHE A 141 22.50 4.25 -5.30
N HIS A 142 23.32 4.71 -4.35
CA HIS A 142 22.94 4.80 -2.94
C HIS A 142 22.31 6.17 -2.67
N TYR A 143 21.03 6.28 -2.98
CA TYR A 143 20.24 7.45 -2.63
C TYR A 143 19.59 7.26 -1.25
N PRO A 144 19.32 8.34 -0.51
CA PRO A 144 18.45 8.25 0.66
C PRO A 144 17.11 7.61 0.28
N SER A 145 16.49 6.91 1.22
CA SER A 145 15.17 6.30 1.04
C SER A 145 14.14 7.37 0.67
N ILE A 146 13.20 7.07 -0.23
CA ILE A 146 12.15 8.02 -0.63
C ILE A 146 10.92 7.99 0.28
N GLY A 147 10.91 7.11 1.27
CA GLY A 147 9.81 7.03 2.22
C GLY A 147 9.68 5.68 2.91
N ARG A 148 8.52 5.47 3.52
CA ARG A 148 8.11 4.21 4.15
C ARG A 148 6.78 3.76 3.57
N VAL A 149 6.58 2.46 3.50
CA VAL A 149 5.40 1.85 2.86
C VAL A 149 4.63 1.03 3.88
N TYR A 150 3.33 1.26 3.97
CA TYR A 150 2.43 0.56 4.88
C TYR A 150 1.26 -0.09 4.12
N ASP A 151 0.82 -1.23 4.62
CA ASP A 151 -0.35 -1.99 4.21
C ASP A 151 -1.37 -1.92 5.34
N ILE A 152 -2.56 -1.40 5.05
CA ILE A 152 -3.67 -1.30 6.01
C ILE A 152 -4.83 -2.17 5.55
N ARG A 153 -5.32 -3.02 6.46
CA ARG A 153 -6.48 -3.90 6.21
C ARG A 153 -7.56 -3.66 7.24
N PHE A 154 -8.75 -3.29 6.75
CA PHE A 154 -9.92 -3.05 7.57
C PHE A 154 -10.65 -4.36 7.86
N ARG A 155 -11.19 -4.48 9.07
CA ARG A 155 -12.21 -5.48 9.43
C ARG A 155 -13.59 -4.89 9.20
N MET A 156 -14.59 -5.76 9.06
CA MET A 156 -15.98 -5.35 8.81
C MET A 156 -16.54 -4.44 9.92
N ASN A 157 -16.11 -4.65 11.17
CA ASN A 157 -16.47 -3.79 12.29
C ASN A 157 -15.84 -2.37 12.28
N GLY A 158 -15.00 -2.04 11.30
CA GLY A 158 -14.35 -0.73 11.16
C GLY A 158 -12.99 -0.59 11.84
N THR A 159 -12.55 -1.60 12.61
CA THR A 159 -11.15 -1.65 13.08
C THR A 159 -10.23 -1.96 11.90
N PHE A 160 -8.93 -1.71 12.07
CA PHE A 160 -7.94 -2.05 11.05
C PHE A 160 -6.62 -2.50 11.66
N VAL A 161 -5.84 -3.16 10.82
CA VAL A 161 -4.48 -3.58 11.10
C VAL A 161 -3.54 -2.85 10.17
N THR A 162 -2.46 -2.30 10.72
CA THR A 162 -1.38 -1.67 9.96
C THR A 162 -0.15 -2.59 9.91
N CYS A 163 0.51 -2.69 8.77
CA CYS A 163 1.73 -3.46 8.56
C CYS A 163 2.74 -2.67 7.73
N GLU A 164 3.95 -2.45 8.22
CA GLU A 164 5.02 -1.84 7.42
C GLU A 164 5.66 -2.87 6.46
N ARG A 165 5.93 -2.42 5.22
CA ARG A 165 6.69 -3.12 4.19
C ARG A 165 8.09 -2.49 4.13
N PHE A 166 9.07 -3.20 4.68
CA PHE A 166 10.45 -2.71 4.78
C PHE A 166 11.22 -2.85 3.47
N ASN A 167 12.30 -2.07 3.32
CA ASN A 167 13.28 -2.16 2.24
C ASN A 167 12.71 -1.98 0.83
N ILE A 168 11.56 -1.31 0.68
CA ILE A 168 11.00 -1.05 -0.66
C ILE A 168 11.83 -0.02 -1.42
N PHE A 169 12.34 1.00 -0.71
CA PHE A 169 13.03 2.15 -1.30
C PHE A 169 14.52 2.25 -0.96
N ASP A 170 15.01 1.38 -0.07
CA ASP A 170 16.37 1.42 0.49
C ASP A 170 17.46 0.98 -0.47
#